data_AF-A0A967KK07-F1
#
_entry.id   AF-A0A967KK07-F1
#
_cell.length_a   1.000
_cell.length_b   1.000
_cell.length_c   1.000
_cell.angle_alpha   90.00
_cell.angle_beta   90.00
_cell.angle_gamma   90.00
#
_symmetry.space_group_name_H-M   'P 1'
#
loop_
_entity.id
_entity.type
_entity.pdbx_description
1 polymer ?
#
loop_
_entity_poly.entity_id
_entity_poly.type
_entity_poly.pdbx_seq_one_letter_code
_entity_poly.pdbx_strand_id
1 'polypeptide(L)'
;MKDYVLKGKTFDVVFDYDNRPGLYINSYGLGGPGGKGPNGTPKTHPWAFRKGIVIRDNFIYCTGRCAISFSGDGTICANNVIRFKDNVFRPTATGTGITRGSSTNDNRAVQMRGWRWTVEGNDYLVYRNWAADKAYRINDGEGLMHEDHVNSSVLDSKLINNKGNSYISIYKTGGINGLLVKGNDIRTSGGISAIYVVANRNSGPYECKNVTIIDNITAGSGIMITGKPAENNVIKNNRHIGPKGKIINNANATSENNTGYD
;
A
#
# COMPACT_ATOMS: atom_id res chain seq x y z
N MET A 1 34.97 -2.06 1.12
CA MET A 1 33.68 -1.77 1.78
C MET A 1 33.78 -0.40 2.42
N LYS A 2 32.72 0.42 2.44
CA LYS A 2 32.72 1.64 3.24
C LYS A 2 32.41 1.23 4.68
N ASP A 3 33.30 1.52 5.62
CA ASP A 3 33.05 1.24 7.03
C ASP A 3 31.90 2.13 7.51
N TYR A 4 30.78 1.52 7.91
CA TYR A 4 29.66 2.29 8.43
C TYR A 4 29.95 2.73 9.86
N VAL A 5 29.76 4.03 10.15
CA VAL A 5 29.98 4.59 11.48
C VAL A 5 28.64 4.98 12.11
N LEU A 6 28.34 4.39 13.27
CA LEU A 6 27.19 4.74 14.12
C LEU A 6 27.70 5.15 15.50
N LYS A 7 27.39 6.38 15.93
CA LYS A 7 27.84 6.94 17.23
C LYS A 7 29.35 6.80 17.45
N GLY A 8 30.15 7.04 16.41
CA GLY A 8 31.61 6.96 16.46
C GLY A 8 32.19 5.54 16.46
N LYS A 9 31.37 4.50 16.31
CA LYS A 9 31.82 3.10 16.21
C LYS A 9 31.58 2.54 14.81
N THR A 10 32.57 1.87 14.26
CA THR A 10 32.43 1.09 13.03
C THR A 10 31.58 -0.15 13.28
N PHE A 11 30.80 -0.56 12.29
CA PHE A 11 30.06 -1.82 12.33
C PHE A 11 29.91 -2.43 10.94
N ASP A 12 29.88 -3.77 10.90
CA ASP A 12 29.68 -4.52 9.66
C ASP A 12 28.20 -4.76 9.39
N VAL A 13 27.86 -4.87 8.10
CA VAL A 13 26.52 -5.25 7.66
C VAL A 13 26.57 -6.71 7.22
N VAL A 14 25.83 -7.56 7.93
CA VAL A 14 25.58 -8.94 7.47
C VAL A 14 24.62 -8.88 6.29
N PHE A 15 24.98 -9.53 5.19
CA PHE A 15 24.11 -9.66 4.04
C PHE A 15 22.91 -10.55 4.39
N ASP A 16 21.71 -10.02 4.20
CA ASP A 16 20.45 -10.71 4.50
C ASP A 16 19.78 -11.09 3.18
N TYR A 17 19.80 -12.39 2.86
CA TYR A 17 19.22 -12.93 1.62
C TYR A 17 17.71 -12.72 1.52
N ASP A 18 17.02 -12.52 2.64
CA ASP A 18 15.58 -12.29 2.69
C ASP A 18 15.23 -10.78 2.69
N ASN A 19 16.25 -9.90 2.66
CA ASN A 19 16.08 -8.46 2.42
C ASN A 19 16.17 -8.15 0.92
N ARG A 20 15.37 -8.85 0.11
CA ARG A 20 15.33 -8.69 -1.34
C ARG A 20 13.88 -8.58 -1.84
N PRO A 21 13.65 -7.94 -2.99
CA PRO A 21 12.37 -8.02 -3.70
C PRO A 21 11.88 -9.47 -3.80
N GLY A 22 10.60 -9.70 -3.50
CA GLY A 22 9.94 -10.97 -3.75
C GLY A 22 9.59 -11.13 -5.23
N LEU A 23 8.29 -11.15 -5.56
CA LEU A 23 7.79 -11.28 -6.93
C LEU A 23 7.57 -9.89 -7.57
N TYR A 24 8.52 -9.43 -8.38
CA TYR A 24 8.39 -8.18 -9.13
C TYR A 24 8.05 -8.51 -10.59
N ILE A 25 6.77 -8.42 -10.94
CA ILE A 25 6.24 -8.82 -12.25
C ILE A 25 5.78 -7.59 -13.00
N ASN A 26 6.47 -7.25 -14.09
CA ASN A 26 6.16 -6.04 -14.85
C ASN A 26 6.17 -4.79 -13.94
N SER A 27 7.06 -4.72 -12.94
CA SER A 27 7.03 -3.65 -11.93
C SER A 27 7.63 -2.35 -12.48
N TYR A 28 6.75 -1.48 -12.95
CA TYR A 28 7.13 -0.29 -13.69
C TYR A 28 6.55 0.98 -13.11
N GLY A 29 7.27 2.10 -13.24
CA GLY A 29 6.76 3.44 -12.94
C GLY A 29 5.81 3.91 -14.04
N LEU A 30 4.65 4.44 -13.64
CA LEU A 30 3.56 4.92 -14.48
C LEU A 30 3.27 6.42 -14.29
N GLY A 31 4.22 7.20 -13.78
CA GLY A 31 4.05 8.63 -13.56
C GLY A 31 5.39 9.35 -13.60
N GLY A 32 5.35 10.67 -13.75
CA GLY A 32 6.52 11.50 -13.56
C GLY A 32 7.01 11.47 -12.10
N PRO A 33 8.29 11.76 -11.87
CA PRO A 33 8.88 11.69 -10.55
C PRO A 33 8.15 12.60 -9.55
N GLY A 34 7.86 12.06 -8.37
CA GLY A 34 7.21 12.81 -7.28
C GLY A 34 5.75 13.15 -7.55
N GLY A 35 5.00 12.30 -8.26
CA GLY A 35 3.57 12.51 -8.51
C GLY A 35 3.27 13.57 -9.57
N LYS A 36 4.29 14.00 -10.32
CA LYS A 36 4.12 14.94 -11.40
C LYS A 36 3.50 14.20 -12.58
N GLY A 37 2.36 14.69 -13.08
CA GLY A 37 1.73 14.13 -14.28
C GLY A 37 2.62 14.25 -15.52
N PRO A 38 2.19 13.65 -16.66
CA PRO A 38 0.94 12.91 -16.82
C PRO A 38 1.01 11.49 -16.24
N ASN A 39 -0.16 10.94 -15.93
CA ASN A 39 -0.29 9.53 -15.57
C ASN A 39 -0.13 8.66 -16.80
N GLY A 40 0.55 7.54 -16.66
CA GLY A 40 0.65 6.51 -17.68
C GLY A 40 -0.73 5.94 -17.99
N THR A 41 -0.93 5.64 -19.27
CA THR A 41 -2.12 4.97 -19.80
C THR A 41 -1.67 3.81 -20.69
N PRO A 42 -2.57 2.89 -21.09
CA PRO A 42 -2.24 1.87 -22.08
C PRO A 42 -1.70 2.44 -23.40
N LYS A 43 -2.07 3.67 -23.77
CA LYS A 43 -1.57 4.34 -24.98
C LYS A 43 -0.15 4.90 -24.81
N THR A 44 0.15 5.49 -23.65
CA THR A 44 1.46 6.15 -23.42
C THR A 44 2.51 5.21 -22.84
N HIS A 45 2.11 4.18 -22.09
CA HIS A 45 2.98 3.22 -21.41
C HIS A 45 2.53 1.76 -21.64
N PRO A 46 2.36 1.30 -22.90
CA PRO A 46 1.77 -0.01 -23.20
C PRO A 46 2.49 -1.20 -22.55
N TRP A 47 3.80 -1.07 -22.29
CA TRP A 47 4.61 -2.08 -21.61
C TRP A 47 4.28 -2.22 -20.12
N ALA A 48 3.80 -1.18 -19.46
CA ALA A 48 3.42 -1.24 -18.05
C ALA A 48 1.95 -1.64 -17.85
N PHE A 49 1.13 -1.58 -18.90
CA PHE A 49 -0.27 -2.03 -18.94
C PHE A 49 -0.42 -3.39 -19.64
N ARG A 50 0.54 -4.29 -19.48
CA ARG A 50 0.42 -5.65 -20.02
C ARG A 50 -0.75 -6.38 -19.36
N LYS A 51 -1.49 -7.12 -20.19
CA LYS A 51 -2.61 -7.96 -19.77
C LYS A 51 -2.13 -9.37 -19.47
N GLY A 52 -2.97 -10.15 -18.79
CA GLY A 52 -2.75 -11.59 -18.57
C GLY A 52 -1.80 -11.91 -17.41
N ILE A 53 -1.47 -10.93 -16.56
CA ILE A 53 -0.64 -11.17 -15.38
C ILE A 53 -1.50 -11.81 -14.29
N VAL A 54 -1.06 -12.98 -13.80
CA VAL A 54 -1.69 -13.71 -12.70
C VAL A 54 -0.61 -14.11 -11.69
N ILE A 55 -0.79 -13.71 -10.43
CA ILE A 55 0.12 -13.99 -9.31
C ILE A 55 -0.73 -14.60 -8.20
N ARG A 56 -0.67 -15.92 -8.01
CA ARG A 56 -1.57 -16.59 -7.08
C ARG A 56 -0.99 -17.78 -6.37
N ASP A 57 -1.57 -18.07 -5.20
CA ASP A 57 -1.30 -19.27 -4.41
C ASP A 57 0.18 -19.43 -4.00
N ASN A 58 0.88 -18.31 -3.76
CA ASN A 58 2.29 -18.31 -3.33
C ASN A 58 2.42 -18.18 -1.81
N PHE A 59 3.50 -18.74 -1.26
CA PHE A 59 4.01 -18.38 0.08
C PHE A 59 5.28 -17.53 -0.07
N ILE A 60 5.30 -16.35 0.53
CA ILE A 60 6.42 -15.41 0.43
C ILE A 60 6.87 -14.99 1.83
N TYR A 61 8.16 -15.15 2.10
CA TYR A 61 8.81 -14.69 3.32
C TYR A 61 9.77 -13.55 3.01
N CYS A 62 9.73 -12.49 3.81
CA CYS A 62 10.61 -11.33 3.67
C CYS A 62 11.12 -10.88 5.04
N THR A 63 12.35 -10.40 5.11
CA THR A 63 12.87 -9.67 6.28
C THR A 63 12.93 -8.16 6.00
N GLY A 64 12.66 -7.75 4.75
CA GLY A 64 12.45 -6.38 4.28
C GLY A 64 12.16 -6.39 2.78
N ARG A 65 12.00 -5.21 2.15
CA ARG A 65 11.58 -5.04 0.74
C ARG A 65 10.14 -5.50 0.47
N CYS A 66 9.60 -5.19 -0.72
CA CYS A 66 8.23 -5.53 -1.06
C CYS A 66 8.12 -7.02 -1.44
N ALA A 67 7.06 -7.68 -0.99
CA ALA A 67 6.82 -9.09 -1.27
C ALA A 67 6.29 -9.32 -2.68
N ILE A 68 5.30 -8.54 -3.14
CA ILE A 68 4.78 -8.60 -4.51
C ILE A 68 4.68 -7.19 -5.09
N SER A 69 5.22 -6.97 -6.27
CA SER A 69 5.12 -5.70 -6.99
C SER A 69 4.71 -5.96 -8.43
N PHE A 70 3.64 -5.30 -8.91
CA PHE A 70 3.25 -5.43 -10.30
C PHE A 70 2.77 -4.12 -10.92
N SER A 71 2.82 -4.04 -12.25
CA SER A 71 1.99 -3.13 -13.04
C SER A 71 1.29 -3.90 -14.15
N GLY A 72 0.03 -3.59 -14.44
CA GLY A 72 -0.66 -4.23 -15.54
C GLY A 72 -2.05 -3.71 -15.77
N ASP A 73 -2.74 -4.38 -16.69
CA ASP A 73 -4.12 -4.09 -17.04
C ASP A 73 -4.96 -5.37 -16.91
N GLY A 74 -5.79 -5.45 -15.87
CA GLY A 74 -6.50 -6.69 -15.54
C GLY A 74 -5.67 -7.71 -14.75
N THR A 75 -4.61 -7.27 -14.05
CA THR A 75 -3.78 -8.17 -13.23
C THR A 75 -4.59 -8.82 -12.11
N ILE A 76 -4.39 -10.12 -11.88
CA ILE A 76 -4.96 -10.85 -10.75
C ILE A 76 -3.84 -11.18 -9.76
N CYS A 77 -3.95 -10.75 -8.51
CA CYS A 77 -3.06 -11.09 -7.41
C CYS A 77 -3.85 -11.73 -6.26
N ALA A 78 -3.90 -13.06 -6.21
CA ALA A 78 -4.90 -13.77 -5.43
C ALA A 78 -4.33 -14.83 -4.47
N ASN A 79 -4.90 -14.96 -3.27
CA ASN A 79 -4.67 -16.07 -2.36
C ASN A 79 -3.19 -16.31 -1.97
N ASN A 80 -2.37 -15.25 -1.94
CA ASN A 80 -0.99 -15.37 -1.50
C ASN A 80 -0.89 -15.26 0.02
N VAL A 81 0.07 -15.97 0.60
CA VAL A 81 0.43 -15.90 2.02
C VAL A 81 1.76 -15.17 2.15
N ILE A 82 1.75 -14.01 2.81
CA ILE A 82 2.92 -13.14 2.91
C ILE A 82 3.31 -12.98 4.38
N ARG A 83 4.58 -13.22 4.71
CA ARG A 83 5.08 -13.17 6.09
C ARG A 83 6.36 -12.38 6.18
N PHE A 84 6.31 -11.24 6.86
CA PHE A 84 7.49 -10.49 7.23
C PHE A 84 7.97 -10.93 8.60
N LYS A 85 9.30 -10.98 8.78
CA LYS A 85 9.88 -11.10 10.12
C LYS A 85 9.69 -9.79 10.89
N ASP A 86 9.08 -9.85 12.08
CA ASP A 86 9.01 -8.70 12.99
C ASP A 86 10.36 -8.46 13.70
N ASN A 87 10.52 -7.26 14.27
CA ASN A 87 11.68 -6.86 15.08
C ASN A 87 13.03 -7.01 14.36
N VAL A 88 13.03 -6.83 13.05
CA VAL A 88 14.26 -6.84 12.24
C VAL A 88 14.94 -5.48 12.28
N PHE A 89 16.21 -5.49 12.64
CA PHE A 89 17.11 -4.35 12.56
C PHE A 89 17.69 -4.17 11.15
N ARG A 90 17.65 -2.94 10.63
CA ARG A 90 18.23 -2.61 9.34
C ARG A 90 19.30 -1.54 9.46
N PRO A 91 20.59 -1.88 9.41
CA PRO A 91 21.64 -0.86 9.42
C PRO A 91 21.57 0.04 8.19
N THR A 92 21.20 -0.54 7.04
CA THR A 92 20.99 0.16 5.77
C THR A 92 19.67 -0.26 5.16
N ALA A 93 18.99 0.63 4.43
CA ALA A 93 17.79 0.24 3.68
C ALA A 93 18.15 -0.55 2.42
N THR A 94 19.00 0.01 1.57
CA THR A 94 19.36 -0.57 0.25
C THR A 94 20.82 -1.04 0.16
N GLY A 95 21.54 -1.13 1.29
CA GLY A 95 22.96 -1.45 1.30
C GLY A 95 23.90 -0.28 0.95
N THR A 96 23.38 0.93 0.71
CA THR A 96 24.21 2.08 0.28
C THR A 96 24.34 3.19 1.33
N GLY A 97 23.48 3.21 2.36
CA GLY A 97 23.48 4.24 3.39
C GLY A 97 22.79 3.80 4.67
N ILE A 98 23.21 4.40 5.80
CA ILE A 98 22.72 4.08 7.14
C ILE A 98 21.24 4.50 7.27
N THR A 99 20.38 3.64 7.81
CA THR A 99 18.97 3.99 8.06
C THR A 99 18.85 5.03 9.16
N ARG A 100 18.09 6.09 8.86
CA ARG A 100 17.77 7.20 9.76
C ARG A 100 16.42 7.81 9.40
N GLY A 101 15.72 8.42 10.36
CA GLY A 101 14.52 9.23 10.19
C GLY A 101 13.52 8.63 9.20
N SER A 102 13.39 9.29 8.04
CA SER A 102 12.49 8.98 6.93
C SER A 102 13.01 7.92 5.94
N SER A 103 14.04 7.15 6.29
CA SER A 103 14.50 6.02 5.45
C SER A 103 13.35 5.06 5.17
N THR A 104 13.37 4.48 3.97
CA THR A 104 12.40 3.46 3.54
C THR A 104 13.14 2.24 3.01
N ASN A 105 12.72 1.06 3.44
CA ASN A 105 13.14 -0.23 2.94
C ASN A 105 12.08 -0.87 2.02
N ASP A 106 10.99 -0.17 1.72
CA ASP A 106 9.94 -0.62 0.79
C ASP A 106 9.19 -1.87 1.31
N ASN A 107 9.02 -2.00 2.63
CA ASN A 107 8.35 -3.17 3.22
C ASN A 107 6.84 -3.10 2.97
N ARG A 108 6.38 -3.85 1.96
CA ARG A 108 4.99 -3.85 1.51
C ARG A 108 4.53 -5.26 1.20
N ALA A 109 3.29 -5.63 1.54
CA ALA A 109 2.76 -6.92 1.11
C ALA A 109 2.58 -6.94 -0.42
N VAL A 110 1.79 -6.00 -0.95
CA VAL A 110 1.54 -5.89 -2.38
C VAL A 110 1.61 -4.44 -2.82
N GLN A 111 2.45 -4.15 -3.79
CA GLN A 111 2.45 -2.90 -4.54
C GLN A 111 1.79 -3.09 -5.90
N MET A 112 0.77 -2.29 -6.16
CA MET A 112 -0.13 -2.41 -7.29
C MET A 112 -0.01 -1.18 -8.17
N ARG A 113 0.01 -1.38 -9.49
CA ARG A 113 0.05 -0.32 -10.49
C ARG A 113 -0.73 -0.71 -11.74
N GLY A 114 -1.08 0.30 -12.53
CA GLY A 114 -1.90 0.14 -13.73
C GLY A 114 -3.39 0.12 -13.38
N TRP A 115 -4.20 -0.53 -14.21
CA TRP A 115 -5.67 -0.45 -14.15
C TRP A 115 -6.30 -1.83 -14.04
N ARG A 116 -7.56 -1.86 -13.60
CA ARG A 116 -8.42 -3.05 -13.59
C ARG A 116 -7.84 -4.25 -12.84
N TRP A 117 -6.90 -4.01 -11.93
CA TRP A 117 -6.31 -5.07 -11.16
C TRP A 117 -7.28 -5.57 -10.08
N THR A 118 -7.18 -6.85 -9.74
CA THR A 118 -7.90 -7.48 -8.64
C THR A 118 -6.89 -8.08 -7.67
N VAL A 119 -6.87 -7.58 -6.45
CA VAL A 119 -6.06 -8.13 -5.36
C VAL A 119 -7.00 -8.73 -4.34
N GLU A 120 -7.02 -10.06 -4.25
CA GLU A 120 -8.05 -10.78 -3.51
C GLU A 120 -7.54 -11.92 -2.64
N GLY A 121 -8.18 -12.16 -1.50
CA GLY A 121 -7.92 -13.34 -0.66
C GLY A 121 -6.50 -13.46 -0.11
N ASN A 122 -5.67 -12.41 -0.19
CA ASN A 122 -4.30 -12.47 0.31
C ASN A 122 -4.29 -12.36 1.84
N ASP A 123 -3.45 -13.16 2.49
CA ASP A 123 -3.23 -13.14 3.94
C ASP A 123 -1.81 -12.67 4.24
N TYR A 124 -1.66 -11.49 4.84
CA TYR A 124 -0.35 -10.86 5.01
C TYR A 124 -0.06 -10.39 6.44
N LEU A 125 1.20 -10.59 6.84
CA LEU A 125 1.82 -9.94 8.00
C LEU A 125 3.01 -9.13 7.51
N VAL A 126 2.95 -7.80 7.69
CA VAL A 126 4.01 -6.86 7.33
C VAL A 126 4.44 -6.09 8.57
N TYR A 127 5.75 -5.87 8.72
CA TYR A 127 6.31 -5.13 9.84
C TYR A 127 7.31 -4.08 9.37
N ARG A 128 7.33 -2.96 10.10
CA ARG A 128 8.39 -1.95 9.97
C ARG A 128 9.69 -2.47 10.58
N ASN A 129 10.81 -2.22 9.90
CA ASN A 129 12.13 -2.52 10.45
C ASN A 129 12.59 -1.44 11.46
N TRP A 130 13.52 -1.79 12.34
CA TRP A 130 14.21 -0.84 13.22
C TRP A 130 15.31 -0.09 12.47
N ALA A 131 15.44 1.21 12.74
CA ALA A 131 16.53 2.04 12.24
C ALA A 131 17.89 1.65 12.87
N ALA A 132 18.98 2.21 12.34
CA ALA A 132 20.36 1.85 12.70
C ALA A 132 20.68 2.04 14.19
N ASP A 133 20.03 3.00 14.85
CA ASP A 133 20.18 3.26 16.28
C ASP A 133 19.24 2.45 17.18
N LYS A 134 18.33 1.66 16.59
CA LYS A 134 17.24 0.93 17.25
C LYS A 134 16.33 1.81 18.13
N ALA A 135 16.33 3.13 17.93
CA ALA A 135 15.52 4.04 18.72
C ALA A 135 14.09 4.16 18.19
N TYR A 136 13.89 3.94 16.88
CA TYR A 136 12.59 4.00 16.22
C TYR A 136 12.54 3.05 15.02
N ARG A 137 11.32 2.80 14.55
CA ARG A 137 11.08 2.04 13.32
C ARG A 137 11.09 2.97 12.10
N ILE A 138 11.68 2.54 10.99
CA ILE A 138 11.72 3.29 9.73
C ILE A 138 10.33 3.43 9.10
N ASN A 139 10.17 4.34 8.13
CA ASN A 139 8.87 4.70 7.56
C ASN A 139 8.45 3.72 6.44
N ASP A 140 8.03 2.51 6.83
CA ASP A 140 7.52 1.47 5.91
C ASP A 140 6.33 0.72 6.55
N GLY A 141 6.10 -0.51 6.08
CA GLY A 141 5.29 -1.51 6.73
C GLY A 141 3.86 -1.53 6.21
N GLU A 142 3.65 -1.11 4.96
CA GLU A 142 2.34 -1.00 4.34
C GLU A 142 1.78 -2.37 3.95
N GLY A 143 0.46 -2.53 3.98
CA GLY A 143 -0.19 -3.75 3.52
C GLY A 143 -0.27 -3.79 1.99
N LEU A 144 -1.40 -3.33 1.47
CA LEU A 144 -1.68 -3.26 0.03
C LEU A 144 -1.59 -1.80 -0.42
N MET A 145 -0.79 -1.51 -1.43
CA MET A 145 -0.42 -0.12 -1.74
C MET A 145 -0.43 0.20 -3.24
N HIS A 146 -1.05 1.34 -3.58
CA HIS A 146 -0.93 2.04 -4.85
C HIS A 146 -0.63 3.52 -4.54
N GLU A 147 0.61 3.97 -4.76
CA GLU A 147 1.13 5.26 -4.28
C GLU A 147 1.67 6.17 -5.39
N ASP A 148 1.31 7.44 -5.40
CA ASP A 148 1.71 8.46 -6.39
C ASP A 148 3.21 8.56 -6.78
N HIS A 149 4.15 8.06 -5.95
CA HIS A 149 5.59 8.32 -6.07
C HIS A 149 6.21 7.95 -7.44
N VAL A 150 5.55 7.11 -8.23
CA VAL A 150 5.70 6.96 -9.69
C VAL A 150 4.43 6.32 -10.26
N ASN A 151 3.26 6.54 -9.67
CA ASN A 151 2.07 5.74 -10.00
C ASN A 151 0.96 6.55 -10.64
N SER A 152 0.17 5.83 -11.46
CA SER A 152 -0.95 6.34 -12.23
C SER A 152 -2.21 6.53 -11.39
N SER A 153 -3.26 7.02 -12.04
CA SER A 153 -4.65 6.91 -11.60
C SER A 153 -5.07 5.47 -11.36
N VAL A 154 -6.16 5.32 -10.59
CA VAL A 154 -6.86 4.04 -10.38
C VAL A 154 -8.11 4.01 -11.26
N LEU A 155 -8.30 2.90 -11.97
CA LEU A 155 -9.45 2.68 -12.84
C LEU A 155 -9.95 1.24 -12.68
N ASP A 156 -11.23 1.07 -12.34
CA ASP A 156 -11.95 -0.22 -12.30
C ASP A 156 -11.26 -1.34 -11.51
N SER A 157 -10.54 -0.97 -10.45
CA SER A 157 -9.70 -1.88 -9.65
C SER A 157 -10.42 -2.39 -8.38
N LYS A 158 -9.93 -3.51 -7.83
CA LYS A 158 -10.63 -4.25 -6.77
C LYS A 158 -9.67 -4.77 -5.69
N LEU A 159 -10.07 -4.57 -4.43
CA LEU A 159 -9.45 -5.10 -3.22
C LEU A 159 -10.48 -5.92 -2.45
N ILE A 160 -10.39 -7.25 -2.51
CA ILE A 160 -11.49 -8.14 -2.08
C ILE A 160 -11.00 -9.18 -1.06
N ASN A 161 -11.66 -9.31 0.09
CA ASN A 161 -11.45 -10.42 1.04
C ASN A 161 -9.99 -10.62 1.47
N ASN A 162 -9.17 -9.57 1.48
CA ASN A 162 -7.80 -9.66 1.98
C ASN A 162 -7.80 -9.57 3.51
N LYS A 163 -6.84 -10.26 4.14
CA LYS A 163 -6.61 -10.23 5.58
C LYS A 163 -5.21 -9.73 5.85
N GLY A 164 -5.05 -8.77 6.75
CA GLY A 164 -3.70 -8.40 7.17
C GLY A 164 -3.59 -7.44 8.33
N ASN A 165 -2.37 -7.34 8.85
CA ASN A 165 -2.03 -6.55 10.04
C ASN A 165 -1.62 -5.10 9.74
N SER A 166 -1.74 -4.67 8.48
CA SER A 166 -1.35 -3.34 8.02
C SER A 166 -2.32 -2.81 6.97
N TYR A 167 -2.30 -1.49 6.81
CA TYR A 167 -3.30 -0.72 6.10
C TYR A 167 -3.32 -0.98 4.58
N ILE A 168 -4.49 -0.76 4.01
CA ILE A 168 -4.70 -0.59 2.57
C ILE A 168 -4.49 0.90 2.24
N SER A 169 -3.66 1.18 1.24
CA SER A 169 -3.23 2.53 0.87
C SER A 169 -3.40 2.78 -0.63
N ILE A 170 -4.45 3.50 -1.01
CA ILE A 170 -4.57 4.12 -2.33
C ILE A 170 -4.22 5.58 -2.13
N TYR A 171 -2.93 5.90 -2.26
CA TYR A 171 -2.35 7.14 -1.75
C TYR A 171 -1.99 8.09 -2.87
N LYS A 172 -2.71 9.22 -2.91
CA LYS A 172 -2.44 10.39 -3.74
C LYS A 172 -2.42 10.09 -5.24
N THR A 173 -3.28 9.22 -5.75
CA THR A 173 -3.11 8.59 -7.08
C THR A 173 -3.40 9.49 -8.30
N GLY A 174 -3.71 10.78 -8.11
CA GLY A 174 -4.02 11.68 -9.22
C GLY A 174 -5.30 11.29 -9.96
N GLY A 175 -6.29 10.79 -9.22
CA GLY A 175 -7.59 10.36 -9.72
C GLY A 175 -7.91 8.90 -9.37
N ILE A 176 -9.16 8.68 -8.98
CA ILE A 176 -9.74 7.35 -8.74
C ILE A 176 -11.11 7.32 -9.40
N ASN A 177 -11.34 6.33 -10.27
CA ASN A 177 -12.63 6.08 -10.88
C ASN A 177 -12.91 4.57 -10.91
N GLY A 178 -13.91 4.09 -10.17
CA GLY A 178 -14.26 2.68 -10.14
C GLY A 178 -13.31 1.87 -9.25
N LEU A 179 -13.32 2.12 -7.94
CA LEU A 179 -12.57 1.31 -6.98
C LEU A 179 -13.53 0.56 -6.06
N LEU A 180 -13.39 -0.75 -5.99
CA LEU A 180 -14.11 -1.59 -5.03
C LEU A 180 -13.16 -2.06 -3.92
N VAL A 181 -13.50 -1.75 -2.66
CA VAL A 181 -12.84 -2.27 -1.45
C VAL A 181 -13.88 -3.04 -0.65
N LYS A 182 -13.86 -4.38 -0.74
CA LYS A 182 -14.93 -5.24 -0.22
C LYS A 182 -14.42 -6.37 0.66
N GLY A 183 -15.07 -6.57 1.81
CA GLY A 183 -14.91 -7.81 2.59
C GLY A 183 -13.53 -8.01 3.23
N ASN A 184 -12.68 -6.98 3.27
CA ASN A 184 -11.32 -7.10 3.82
C ASN A 184 -11.35 -7.07 5.36
N ASP A 185 -10.47 -7.83 6.01
CA ASP A 185 -10.24 -7.79 7.47
C ASP A 185 -8.85 -7.19 7.74
N ILE A 186 -8.83 -5.88 7.97
CA ILE A 186 -7.60 -5.07 8.07
C ILE A 186 -7.41 -4.56 9.48
N ARG A 187 -6.37 -5.06 10.17
CA ARG A 187 -6.14 -4.81 11.59
C ARG A 187 -4.82 -4.10 11.81
N THR A 188 -4.84 -2.78 11.92
CA THR A 188 -3.62 -1.98 12.14
C THR A 188 -3.41 -1.66 13.61
N SER A 189 -2.17 -1.32 14.00
CA SER A 189 -1.85 -0.86 15.36
C SER A 189 -2.31 0.57 15.66
N GLY A 190 -3.01 1.24 14.75
CA GLY A 190 -3.43 2.64 14.88
C GLY A 190 -2.40 3.66 14.37
N GLY A 191 -2.80 4.93 14.34
CA GLY A 191 -2.00 6.06 13.82
C GLY A 191 -2.25 6.36 12.34
N ILE A 192 -2.82 5.41 11.60
CA ILE A 192 -3.28 5.55 10.22
C ILE A 192 -4.59 4.78 10.03
N SER A 193 -5.46 5.27 9.14
CA SER A 193 -6.69 4.55 8.76
C SER A 193 -6.33 3.18 8.20
N ALA A 194 -7.11 2.17 8.58
CA ALA A 194 -6.96 0.81 8.07
C ALA A 194 -7.21 0.75 6.56
N ILE A 195 -8.16 1.54 6.07
CA ILE A 195 -8.41 1.74 4.64
C ILE A 195 -8.24 3.23 4.35
N TYR A 196 -7.28 3.55 3.47
CA TYR A 196 -6.89 4.91 3.14
C TYR A 196 -7.02 5.13 1.63
N VAL A 197 -8.08 5.81 1.20
CA VAL A 197 -8.39 6.06 -0.22
C VAL A 197 -8.33 7.55 -0.53
N VAL A 198 -7.25 8.00 -1.15
CA VAL A 198 -6.97 9.43 -1.37
C VAL A 198 -6.57 9.68 -2.81
N ALA A 199 -7.43 10.37 -3.56
CA ALA A 199 -7.13 10.79 -4.92
C ALA A 199 -6.21 12.03 -4.98
N ASN A 200 -6.34 12.93 -3.98
CA ASN A 200 -5.65 14.22 -3.98
C ASN A 200 -4.12 14.08 -3.90
N ARG A 201 -3.41 14.73 -4.83
CA ARG A 201 -1.95 14.80 -4.82
C ARG A 201 -1.46 15.92 -3.93
N ASN A 202 -0.15 15.94 -3.70
CA ASN A 202 0.51 17.13 -3.15
C ASN A 202 0.32 18.36 -4.05
N SER A 203 0.13 18.16 -5.36
CA SER A 203 -0.10 19.23 -6.34
C SER A 203 -1.53 19.77 -6.34
N GLY A 204 -2.47 19.15 -5.62
CA GLY A 204 -3.84 19.63 -5.53
C GLY A 204 -4.91 18.53 -5.51
N PRO A 205 -6.18 18.94 -5.55
CA PRO A 205 -7.31 18.02 -5.56
C PRO A 205 -7.44 17.25 -6.88
N TYR A 206 -7.89 16.00 -6.79
CA TYR A 206 -8.18 15.14 -7.95
C TYR A 206 -9.47 14.37 -7.74
N GLU A 207 -10.06 13.90 -8.84
CA GLU A 207 -11.36 13.24 -8.82
C GLU A 207 -11.34 11.93 -8.02
N CYS A 208 -12.41 11.70 -7.26
CA CYS A 208 -12.67 10.44 -6.58
C CYS A 208 -14.11 10.05 -6.88
N LYS A 209 -14.29 9.13 -7.82
CA LYS A 209 -15.59 8.77 -8.37
C LYS A 209 -15.81 7.26 -8.33
N ASN A 210 -17.08 6.86 -8.18
CA ASN A 210 -17.49 5.46 -8.27
C ASN A 210 -16.67 4.56 -7.31
N VAL A 211 -16.34 5.06 -6.12
CA VAL A 211 -15.60 4.32 -5.09
C VAL A 211 -16.59 3.67 -4.13
N THR A 212 -16.47 2.36 -3.94
CA THR A 212 -17.33 1.57 -3.06
C THR A 212 -16.48 0.88 -2.00
N ILE A 213 -16.66 1.24 -0.73
CA ILE A 213 -15.99 0.63 0.43
C ILE A 213 -17.04 -0.08 1.28
N ILE A 214 -17.15 -1.40 1.16
CA ILE A 214 -18.26 -2.15 1.76
C ILE A 214 -17.86 -3.42 2.49
N ASP A 215 -18.65 -3.77 3.51
CA ASP A 215 -18.54 -5.05 4.23
C ASP A 215 -17.13 -5.33 4.80
N ASN A 216 -16.32 -4.30 5.05
CA ASN A 216 -14.97 -4.48 5.59
C ASN A 216 -14.98 -4.51 7.13
N ILE A 217 -14.07 -5.29 7.70
CA ILE A 217 -13.72 -5.24 9.11
C ILE A 217 -12.41 -4.45 9.25
N THR A 218 -12.42 -3.44 10.12
CA THR A 218 -11.23 -2.61 10.38
C THR A 218 -10.89 -2.57 11.86
N ALA A 219 -9.59 -2.49 12.17
CA ALA A 219 -9.09 -2.05 13.48
C ALA A 219 -7.99 -0.99 13.28
N GLY A 220 -7.80 -0.10 14.25
CA GLY A 220 -6.90 1.05 14.14
C GLY A 220 -7.67 2.37 13.95
N SER A 221 -7.28 3.23 13.00
CA SER A 221 -7.91 4.56 12.87
C SER A 221 -9.09 4.64 11.88
N GLY A 222 -9.65 3.50 11.47
CA GLY A 222 -10.88 3.43 10.67
C GLY A 222 -10.68 3.57 9.15
N ILE A 223 -11.54 4.34 8.48
CA ILE A 223 -11.60 4.50 7.02
C ILE A 223 -11.41 5.98 6.66
N MET A 224 -10.62 6.27 5.62
CA MET A 224 -10.54 7.59 5.01
C MET A 224 -10.84 7.50 3.51
N ILE A 225 -11.69 8.39 3.02
CA ILE A 225 -11.89 8.67 1.61
C ILE A 225 -11.71 10.17 1.34
N THR A 226 -10.96 10.54 0.30
CA THR A 226 -10.70 11.96 -0.02
C THR A 226 -10.52 12.17 -1.53
N GLY A 227 -11.24 13.15 -2.09
CA GLY A 227 -11.07 13.59 -3.47
C GLY A 227 -12.09 14.64 -3.89
N LYS A 228 -11.74 15.46 -4.88
CA LYS A 228 -12.64 16.47 -5.49
C LYS A 228 -12.27 16.68 -6.98
N PRO A 229 -13.24 16.63 -7.91
CA PRO A 229 -14.67 16.40 -7.70
C PRO A 229 -14.98 14.98 -7.22
N ALA A 230 -16.06 14.85 -6.45
CA ALA A 230 -16.52 13.60 -5.88
C ALA A 230 -17.88 13.20 -6.44
N GLU A 231 -18.06 11.92 -6.77
CA GLU A 231 -19.28 11.43 -7.41
C GLU A 231 -19.52 9.94 -7.11
N ASN A 232 -20.76 9.55 -6.80
CA ASN A 232 -21.17 8.14 -6.66
C ASN A 232 -20.28 7.30 -5.72
N ASN A 233 -19.80 7.89 -4.63
CA ASN A 233 -19.00 7.17 -3.64
C ASN A 233 -19.90 6.58 -2.54
N VAL A 234 -19.54 5.41 -2.02
CA VAL A 234 -20.32 4.68 -1.01
C VAL A 234 -19.39 4.08 0.05
N ILE A 235 -19.75 4.26 1.32
CA ILE A 235 -19.16 3.57 2.48
C ILE A 235 -20.30 2.88 3.23
N LYS A 236 -20.39 1.54 3.13
CA LYS A 236 -21.57 0.82 3.65
C LYS A 236 -21.24 -0.47 4.36
N ASN A 237 -21.98 -0.78 5.43
CA ASN A 237 -21.91 -2.05 6.17
C ASN A 237 -20.50 -2.39 6.69
N ASN A 238 -19.63 -1.41 6.91
CA ASN A 238 -18.32 -1.69 7.48
C ASN A 238 -18.43 -1.82 9.01
N ARG A 239 -17.55 -2.61 9.61
CA ARG A 239 -17.44 -2.78 11.06
C ARG A 239 -16.06 -2.39 11.54
N HIS A 240 -16.00 -1.55 12.56
CA HIS A 240 -14.78 -1.26 13.28
C HIS A 240 -14.68 -2.07 14.57
N ILE A 241 -13.47 -2.51 14.90
CA ILE A 241 -13.12 -3.19 16.14
C ILE A 241 -12.07 -2.36 16.87
N GLY A 242 -12.40 -1.97 18.10
CA GLY A 242 -11.51 -1.20 18.97
C GLY A 242 -11.96 0.27 19.10
N PRO A 243 -11.22 1.06 19.88
CA PRO A 243 -11.56 2.45 20.14
C PRO A 243 -11.05 3.38 19.03
N LYS A 244 -11.70 4.54 18.86
CA LYS A 244 -11.23 5.67 18.04
C LYS A 244 -11.20 5.44 16.52
N GLY A 245 -11.91 4.44 16.02
CA GLY A 245 -12.08 4.27 14.58
C GLY A 245 -12.99 5.36 14.02
N LYS A 246 -12.59 6.03 12.94
CA LYS A 246 -13.40 7.09 12.32
C LYS A 246 -13.63 6.82 10.85
N ILE A 247 -14.75 7.30 10.33
CA ILE A 247 -14.94 7.46 8.89
C ILE A 247 -14.67 8.92 8.54
N ILE A 248 -13.52 9.17 7.91
CA ILE A 248 -13.16 10.49 7.40
C ILE A 248 -13.64 10.59 5.95
N ASN A 249 -14.78 11.26 5.75
CA ASN A 249 -15.45 11.35 4.46
C ASN A 249 -15.27 12.73 3.81
N ASN A 250 -14.18 12.90 3.08
CA ASN A 250 -13.87 14.11 2.31
C ASN A 250 -14.05 13.89 0.80
N ALA A 251 -14.94 12.97 0.42
CA ALA A 251 -15.25 12.64 -0.97
C ALA A 251 -16.76 12.41 -1.18
N ASN A 252 -17.60 13.09 -0.38
CA ASN A 252 -19.07 13.05 -0.48
C ASN A 252 -19.65 11.64 -0.64
N ALA A 253 -19.10 10.65 0.07
CA ALA A 253 -19.60 9.30 0.01
C ALA A 253 -20.91 9.17 0.79
N THR A 254 -21.89 8.44 0.26
CA THR A 254 -23.04 8.02 1.05
C THR A 254 -22.57 7.02 2.10
N SER A 255 -22.85 7.29 3.37
CA SER A 255 -22.41 6.47 4.51
C SER A 255 -23.60 5.82 5.20
N GLU A 256 -23.69 4.49 5.18
CA GLU A 256 -24.85 3.73 5.68
C GLU A 256 -24.43 2.49 6.47
N ASN A 257 -25.15 2.18 7.55
CA ASN A 257 -25.02 0.91 8.30
C ASN A 257 -23.58 0.57 8.75
N ASN A 258 -22.72 1.56 8.93
CA ASN A 258 -21.37 1.35 9.46
C ASN A 258 -21.44 1.28 10.99
N THR A 259 -20.73 0.33 11.60
CA THR A 259 -20.83 0.06 13.05
C THR A 259 -19.45 0.13 13.73
N GLY A 260 -19.42 0.63 14.96
CA GLY A 260 -18.20 0.73 15.77
C GLY A 260 -17.26 1.89 15.42
N TYR A 261 -17.67 2.78 14.50
CA TYR A 261 -16.96 4.02 14.19
C TYR A 261 -17.55 5.17 15.03
N ASP A 262 -16.68 6.11 15.45
CA ASP A 262 -17.08 7.38 16.07
C ASP A 262 -17.76 8.32 15.07
#